data_AF-A0A545TU75-F1
#
_entry.id   AF-A0A545TU75-F1
#
_cell.length_a   1.000
_cell.length_b   1.000
_cell.length_c   1.000
_cell.angle_alpha   90.00
_cell.angle_beta   90.00
_cell.angle_gamma   90.00
#
_symmetry.space_group_name_H-M   'P 1'
#
loop_
_entity.id
_entity.type
_entity.pdbx_description
1 polymer ?
#
loop_
_entity_poly.entity_id
_entity_poly.type
_entity_poly.pdbx_seq_one_letter_code
_entity_poly.pdbx_strand_id
1 'polypeptide(L)'
;MLLTIHDGRIDIDGVKLTVSELAILRPALTLPSEYTTIRYDGVRHERSDGRNQTAGPVPWEPGDSLLTGLTGLIPEIEALRAPAVTLESAKTAKRLAINAQRDNRIFAGLSYLFPDSLTGRVDTREQSDFDNLQALTMLAQVLQAGGETADVITFVDAEDQAHSLTPIQMIELGIAVTQRVAAIYAASWPMKSDVKAAATIAQVEAIDISSGWP
;
A
#
# COMPACT_ATOMS: atom_id res chain seq x y z
N MET A 1 29.03 -11.34 -29.24
CA MET A 1 28.36 -10.44 -28.28
C MET A 1 28.84 -10.80 -26.89
N LEU A 2 29.69 -9.96 -26.30
CA LEU A 2 30.24 -10.18 -24.96
C LEU A 2 29.44 -9.32 -23.96
N LEU A 3 28.41 -9.90 -23.33
CA LEU A 3 27.67 -9.19 -22.29
C LEU A 3 28.49 -9.23 -21.00
N THR A 4 28.95 -8.07 -20.54
CA THR A 4 29.68 -7.96 -19.28
C THR A 4 28.94 -6.97 -18.37
N ILE A 5 28.58 -7.43 -17.18
CA ILE A 5 27.85 -6.64 -16.19
C ILE A 5 28.85 -6.21 -15.11
N HIS A 6 29.10 -4.91 -15.02
CA HIS A 6 29.93 -4.30 -13.98
C HIS A 6 29.17 -3.14 -13.33
N ASP A 7 29.04 -3.15 -12.00
CA ASP A 7 28.48 -2.05 -11.21
C ASP A 7 27.15 -1.49 -11.73
N GLY A 8 26.19 -2.38 -12.05
CA GLY A 8 24.85 -1.98 -12.49
C GLY A 8 24.77 -1.34 -13.88
N ARG A 9 25.87 -1.38 -14.65
CA ARG A 9 25.93 -0.99 -16.06
C ARG A 9 26.06 -2.22 -16.95
N ILE A 10 25.34 -2.18 -18.06
CA ILE A 10 25.34 -3.20 -19.10
C ILE A 10 26.24 -2.69 -20.23
N ASP A 11 27.32 -3.40 -20.52
CA ASP A 11 28.18 -3.12 -21.67
C ASP A 11 27.79 -4.04 -22.83
N ILE A 12 27.46 -3.44 -23.97
CA ILE A 12 27.13 -4.15 -25.21
C ILE A 12 28.06 -3.60 -26.30
N ASP A 13 29.06 -4.39 -26.65
CA ASP A 13 30.06 -4.08 -27.67
C ASP A 13 30.64 -2.65 -27.56
N GLY A 14 30.91 -2.20 -26.33
CA GLY A 14 31.53 -0.91 -26.02
C GLY A 14 30.55 0.24 -25.74
N VAL A 15 29.24 -0.03 -25.74
CA VAL A 15 28.19 0.91 -25.33
C VAL A 15 27.74 0.57 -23.92
N LYS A 16 27.97 1.49 -22.97
CA LYS A 16 27.58 1.34 -21.57
C LYS A 16 26.21 1.96 -21.33
N LEU A 17 25.25 1.14 -20.93
CA LEU A 17 23.88 1.54 -20.64
C LEU A 17 23.55 1.26 -19.18
N THR A 18 22.74 2.12 -18.58
CA THR A 18 22.01 1.80 -17.35
C THR A 18 20.74 1.01 -17.66
N VAL A 19 20.22 0.29 -16.67
CA VAL A 19 18.97 -0.48 -16.80
C VAL A 19 17.78 0.42 -17.20
N SER A 20 17.75 1.66 -16.73
CA SER A 20 16.73 2.66 -17.07
C SER A 20 16.82 3.11 -18.53
N GLU A 21 18.03 3.28 -19.07
CA GLU A 21 18.26 3.64 -20.48
C GLU A 21 17.88 2.48 -21.41
N LEU A 22 18.15 1.24 -21.01
CA LEU A 22 17.75 0.06 -21.77
C LEU A 22 16.22 -0.11 -21.84
N ALA A 23 15.50 0.24 -20.76
CA ALA A 23 14.03 0.19 -20.73
C ALA A 23 13.39 1.19 -21.70
N ILE A 24 14.03 2.35 -21.93
CA ILE A 24 13.60 3.36 -22.90
C ILE A 24 13.83 2.88 -24.34
N LEU A 25 14.87 2.07 -24.57
CA LEU A 25 15.21 1.53 -25.90
C LEU A 25 14.37 0.29 -26.30
N ARG A 26 13.69 -0.37 -25.35
CA ARG A 26 12.84 -1.56 -25.60
C ARG A 26 11.88 -1.43 -26.79
N PRO A 27 11.14 -0.33 -26.99
CA PRO A 27 10.20 -0.22 -28.10
C PRO A 27 10.91 -0.19 -29.47
N ALA A 28 12.15 0.31 -29.53
CA ALA A 28 12.95 0.33 -30.77
C ALA A 28 13.55 -1.04 -31.11
N LEU A 29 13.79 -1.88 -30.09
CA LEU A 29 14.31 -3.26 -30.23
C LEU A 29 13.28 -4.26 -30.77
N THR A 30 11.99 -3.99 -30.57
CA THR A 30 10.87 -4.88 -30.95
C THR A 30 10.21 -4.53 -32.28
N LEU A 31 10.58 -3.42 -32.91
CA LEU A 31 9.96 -2.99 -34.17
C LEU A 31 10.67 -3.64 -35.37
N PRO A 32 9.92 -4.06 -36.41
CA PRO A 32 10.50 -4.41 -37.70
C PRO A 32 11.34 -3.25 -38.22
N SER A 33 12.43 -3.59 -38.89
CA SER A 33 13.48 -2.68 -39.34
C SER A 33 13.01 -1.50 -40.21
N GLU A 34 11.84 -1.66 -40.82
CA GLU A 34 11.18 -0.66 -41.66
C GLU A 34 10.46 0.46 -40.88
N TYR A 35 10.40 0.40 -39.53
CA TYR A 35 9.67 1.38 -38.69
C TYR A 35 10.54 2.26 -37.78
N THR A 36 11.87 2.18 -37.83
CA THR A 36 12.74 2.91 -36.89
C THR A 36 13.05 4.34 -37.32
N THR A 37 12.11 5.25 -37.06
CA THR A 37 12.44 6.68 -36.87
C THR A 37 11.75 7.22 -35.61
N ILE A 38 12.03 6.59 -34.47
CA ILE A 38 11.60 7.13 -33.17
C ILE A 38 12.75 7.98 -32.61
N ARG A 39 12.50 9.30 -32.46
CA ARG A 39 13.39 10.20 -31.70
C ARG A 39 13.06 10.07 -30.22
N TYR A 40 14.06 9.75 -29.40
CA TYR A 40 13.96 9.86 -27.94
C TYR A 40 14.73 11.11 -27.50
N ASP A 41 14.00 12.20 -27.23
CA ASP A 41 14.60 13.39 -26.63
C ASP A 41 15.03 13.10 -25.20
N GLY A 42 16.29 13.39 -24.87
CA GLY A 42 16.79 13.42 -23.49
C GLY A 42 17.74 12.29 -23.07
N VAL A 43 18.04 11.30 -23.92
CA VAL A 43 19.02 10.24 -23.58
C VAL A 43 20.42 10.64 -24.07
N ARG A 44 21.38 10.72 -23.14
CA ARG A 44 22.79 11.04 -23.41
C ARG A 44 23.62 9.78 -23.24
N HIS A 45 24.39 9.42 -24.27
CA HIS A 45 25.27 8.26 -24.21
C HIS A 45 26.72 8.72 -24.36
N GLU A 46 27.61 8.10 -23.59
CA GLU A 46 29.06 8.30 -23.67
C GLU A 46 29.66 7.17 -24.52
N ARG A 47 30.36 7.53 -25.59
CA ARG A 47 31.04 6.57 -26.46
C ARG A 47 32.34 6.07 -25.81
N SER A 48 32.84 4.92 -26.25
CA SER A 48 34.13 4.36 -25.81
C SER A 48 35.35 5.26 -26.11
N ASP A 49 35.20 6.28 -26.96
CA ASP A 49 36.20 7.31 -27.26
C ASP A 49 36.08 8.56 -26.36
N GLY A 50 35.18 8.57 -25.36
CA GLY A 50 34.98 9.65 -24.40
C GLY A 50 34.14 10.82 -24.92
N ARG A 51 33.51 10.71 -26.10
CA ARG A 51 32.64 11.76 -26.64
C ARG A 51 31.19 11.54 -26.25
N ASN A 52 30.54 12.62 -25.82
CA ASN A 52 29.10 12.65 -25.55
C ASN A 52 28.33 12.84 -26.86
N GLN A 53 27.37 11.96 -27.14
CA GLN A 53 26.43 12.13 -28.25
C GLN A 53 25.01 12.27 -27.71
N THR A 54 24.28 13.29 -28.17
CA THR A 54 22.83 13.37 -27.99
C THR A 54 22.21 12.32 -28.92
N ALA A 55 21.29 11.49 -28.42
CA ALA A 55 20.65 10.44 -29.21
C ALA A 55 19.98 11.00 -30.47
N GLY A 56 20.71 11.00 -31.59
CA GLY A 56 20.15 11.12 -32.93
C GLY A 56 19.55 9.78 -33.36
N PRO A 57 18.90 9.71 -34.55
CA PRO A 57 18.42 8.45 -35.09
C PRO A 57 19.56 7.44 -35.07
N VAL A 58 19.31 6.35 -34.36
CA VAL A 58 20.31 5.35 -33.99
C VAL A 58 20.89 4.71 -35.27
N PRO A 59 22.21 4.54 -35.40
CA PRO A 59 22.85 4.20 -36.66
C PRO A 59 22.92 2.66 -36.85
N TRP A 60 21.82 1.94 -36.63
CA TRP A 60 21.80 0.50 -36.87
C TRP A 60 21.10 0.23 -38.19
N GLU A 61 21.79 -0.42 -39.13
CA GLU A 61 21.13 -0.93 -40.32
C GLU A 61 20.24 -2.14 -39.97
N PRO A 62 19.11 -2.32 -40.68
CA PRO A 62 18.30 -3.54 -40.64
C PRO A 62 19.14 -4.81 -40.74
N GLY A 63 19.10 -5.68 -39.72
CA GLY A 63 19.79 -6.99 -39.74
C GLY A 63 21.07 -7.08 -38.91
N ASP A 64 21.39 -6.08 -38.11
CA ASP A 64 22.58 -6.11 -37.26
C ASP A 64 22.47 -7.16 -36.14
N SER A 65 23.48 -8.04 -36.06
CA SER A 65 23.50 -9.24 -35.19
C SER A 65 23.41 -8.95 -33.68
N LEU A 66 23.54 -7.67 -33.30
CA LEU A 66 23.35 -7.13 -31.95
C LEU A 66 21.90 -7.22 -31.45
N LEU A 67 20.90 -7.03 -32.33
CA LEU A 67 19.48 -7.04 -31.96
C LEU A 67 19.01 -8.44 -31.57
N THR A 68 19.47 -9.47 -32.28
CA THR A 68 19.08 -10.87 -32.07
C THR A 68 19.63 -11.43 -30.76
N GLY A 69 20.80 -10.98 -30.31
CA GLY A 69 21.39 -11.39 -29.03
C GLY A 69 20.70 -10.76 -27.81
N LEU A 70 20.23 -9.52 -27.94
CA LEU A 70 19.56 -8.77 -26.86
C LEU A 70 18.20 -9.35 -26.47
N THR A 71 17.43 -9.86 -27.44
CA THR A 71 16.11 -10.47 -27.19
C THR A 71 16.20 -11.73 -26.32
N GLY A 72 17.31 -12.48 -26.45
CA GLY A 72 17.58 -13.68 -25.63
C GLY A 72 17.94 -13.38 -24.17
N LEU A 73 18.39 -12.16 -23.87
CA LEU A 73 18.85 -11.73 -22.53
C LEU A 73 17.77 -10.99 -21.72
N ILE A 74 16.60 -10.73 -22.32
CA ILE A 74 15.48 -10.06 -21.64
C ILE A 74 15.10 -10.77 -20.33
N PRO A 75 15.02 -12.11 -20.23
CA PRO A 75 14.69 -12.79 -18.98
C PRO A 75 15.73 -12.58 -17.87
N GLU A 76 17.02 -12.59 -18.21
CA GLU A 76 18.12 -12.40 -17.27
C GLU A 76 18.22 -10.95 -16.78
N ILE A 77 17.93 -9.99 -17.67
CA ILE A 77 17.84 -8.56 -17.34
C ILE A 77 16.59 -8.27 -16.48
N GLU A 78 15.48 -8.98 -16.69
CA GLU A 78 14.28 -8.87 -15.85
C GLU A 78 14.49 -9.49 -14.46
N ALA A 79 15.23 -10.60 -14.37
CA ALA A 79 15.64 -11.18 -13.09
C ALA A 79 16.54 -10.24 -12.27
N LEU A 80 17.31 -9.37 -12.93
CA LEU A 80 18.13 -8.32 -12.29
C LEU A 80 17.33 -7.05 -11.92
N ARG A 81 16.13 -6.87 -12.49
CA ARG A 81 15.30 -5.66 -12.34
C ARG A 81 14.37 -5.72 -11.13
N ALA A 82 13.93 -6.90 -10.71
CA ALA A 82 13.21 -7.03 -9.45
C ALA A 82 14.23 -6.95 -8.31
N PRO A 83 14.12 -6.01 -7.35
CA PRO A 83 14.84 -6.20 -6.10
C PRO A 83 14.38 -7.56 -5.57
N ALA A 84 15.30 -8.53 -5.46
CA ALA A 84 14.98 -9.83 -4.90
C ALA A 84 14.20 -9.58 -3.61
N VAL A 85 12.96 -10.06 -3.52
CA VAL A 85 12.12 -9.85 -2.33
C VAL A 85 12.91 -10.37 -1.14
N THR A 86 13.31 -9.48 -0.25
CA THR A 86 14.03 -9.86 0.96
C THR A 86 13.02 -10.26 2.01
N LEU A 87 13.44 -11.07 2.99
CA LEU A 87 12.59 -11.40 4.14
C LEU A 87 12.08 -10.13 4.83
N GLU A 88 12.93 -9.11 4.97
CA GLU A 88 12.58 -7.85 5.61
C GLU A 88 11.57 -7.02 4.81
N SER A 89 11.69 -6.98 3.48
CA SER A 89 10.68 -6.30 2.64
C SER A 89 9.35 -7.04 2.67
N ALA A 90 9.35 -8.37 2.67
CA ALA A 90 8.15 -9.20 2.82
C ALA A 90 7.46 -8.97 4.19
N LYS A 91 8.22 -8.97 5.29
CA LYS A 91 7.70 -8.66 6.64
C LYS A 91 7.09 -7.27 6.72
N THR A 92 7.76 -6.27 6.12
CA THR A 92 7.27 -4.89 6.09
C THR A 92 5.95 -4.80 5.33
N ALA A 93 5.86 -5.39 4.13
CA ALA A 93 4.65 -5.41 3.34
C ALA A 93 3.48 -6.11 4.07
N LYS A 94 3.73 -7.26 4.71
CA LYS A 94 2.70 -7.98 5.46
C LYS A 94 2.22 -7.18 6.69
N ARG A 95 3.11 -6.50 7.42
CA ARG A 95 2.72 -5.61 8.53
C ARG A 95 1.86 -4.43 8.06
N LEU A 96 2.19 -3.82 6.92
CA LEU A 96 1.36 -2.76 6.32
C LEU A 96 -0.01 -3.31 5.94
N ALA A 97 -0.09 -4.49 5.36
CA ALA A 97 -1.36 -5.14 5.03
C ALA A 97 -2.22 -5.43 6.28
N ILE A 98 -1.62 -5.89 7.38
CA ILE A 98 -2.33 -6.08 8.67
C ILE A 98 -2.86 -4.74 9.19
N ASN A 99 -2.06 -3.68 9.14
CA ASN A 99 -2.49 -2.35 9.57
C ASN A 99 -3.66 -1.85 8.72
N ALA A 100 -3.60 -1.99 7.39
CA ALA A 100 -4.68 -1.62 6.50
C ALA A 100 -5.98 -2.40 6.81
N GLN A 101 -5.90 -3.70 7.06
CA GLN A 101 -7.07 -4.51 7.46
C GLN A 101 -7.67 -4.07 8.79
N ARG A 102 -6.82 -3.73 9.77
CA ARG A 102 -7.24 -3.17 11.07
C ARG A 102 -7.96 -1.84 10.87
N ASP A 103 -7.33 -0.92 10.14
CA ASP A 103 -7.82 0.45 9.95
C ASP A 103 -9.12 0.45 9.15
N ASN A 104 -9.22 -0.35 8.08
CA ASN A 104 -10.46 -0.53 7.32
C ASN A 104 -11.62 -1.00 8.20
N ARG A 105 -11.36 -1.91 9.17
CA ARG A 105 -12.40 -2.38 10.09
C ARG A 105 -12.79 -1.34 11.11
N ILE A 106 -11.81 -0.60 11.64
CA ILE A 106 -12.09 0.53 12.54
C ILE A 106 -12.96 1.55 11.80
N PHE A 107 -12.60 1.93 10.57
CA PHE A 107 -13.32 2.93 9.77
C PHE A 107 -14.68 2.45 9.24
N ALA A 108 -14.95 1.14 9.26
CA ALA A 108 -16.25 0.60 8.89
C ALA A 108 -17.38 0.89 9.91
N GLY A 109 -17.09 1.55 11.04
CA GLY A 109 -18.11 1.87 12.04
C GLY A 109 -18.53 0.69 12.92
N LEU A 110 -19.43 0.95 13.86
CA LEU A 110 -20.07 -0.06 14.70
C LEU A 110 -21.56 -0.11 14.40
N SER A 111 -22.10 -1.26 14.00
CA SER A 111 -23.54 -1.47 14.03
C SER A 111 -24.00 -1.59 15.48
N TYR A 112 -24.96 -0.75 15.88
CA TYR A 112 -25.40 -0.61 17.26
C TYR A 112 -26.93 -0.60 17.32
N LEU A 113 -27.50 -1.36 18.25
CA LEU A 113 -28.94 -1.32 18.56
C LEU A 113 -29.17 -0.23 19.59
N PHE A 114 -29.81 0.86 19.18
CA PHE A 114 -30.11 1.99 20.04
C PHE A 114 -31.31 1.70 20.97
N PRO A 115 -31.46 2.46 22.08
CA PRO A 115 -32.55 2.25 23.04
C PRO A 115 -33.96 2.45 22.47
N ASP A 116 -34.10 3.18 21.38
CA ASP A 116 -35.35 3.35 20.62
C ASP A 116 -35.70 2.14 19.74
N SER A 117 -34.92 1.04 19.85
CA SER A 117 -35.03 -0.19 19.08
C SER A 117 -34.69 -0.06 17.60
N LEU A 118 -34.06 1.04 17.20
CA LEU A 118 -33.50 1.20 15.85
C LEU A 118 -32.05 0.72 15.83
N THR A 119 -31.69 -0.01 14.78
CA THR A 119 -30.28 -0.35 14.53
C THR A 119 -29.71 0.70 13.59
N GLY A 120 -28.64 1.35 14.01
CA GLY A 120 -27.89 2.31 13.20
C GLY A 120 -26.39 2.02 13.22
N ARG A 121 -25.63 2.69 12.36
CA ARG A 121 -24.18 2.62 12.36
C ARG A 121 -23.60 3.85 13.05
N VAL A 122 -22.76 3.60 14.05
CA VAL A 122 -21.93 4.62 14.69
C VAL A 122 -20.71 4.84 13.80
N ASP A 123 -20.59 6.04 13.25
CA ASP A 123 -19.46 6.39 12.39
C ASP A 123 -18.17 6.53 13.20
N THR A 124 -17.10 6.01 12.62
CA THR A 124 -15.72 6.08 13.13
C THR A 124 -14.75 6.20 11.96
N ARG A 125 -15.16 6.90 10.89
CA ARG A 125 -14.48 6.92 9.58
C ARG A 125 -13.19 7.72 9.63
N GLU A 126 -13.18 8.75 10.48
CA GLU A 126 -12.08 9.67 10.68
C GLU A 126 -12.00 10.14 12.13
N GLN A 127 -10.95 10.90 12.45
CA GLN A 127 -10.68 11.35 13.82
C GLN A 127 -11.79 12.26 14.39
N SER A 128 -12.41 13.09 13.56
CA SER A 128 -13.51 13.97 13.96
C SER A 128 -14.73 13.19 14.50
N ASP A 129 -15.04 12.03 13.90
CA ASP A 129 -16.12 11.14 14.37
C ASP A 129 -15.79 10.64 15.80
N PHE A 130 -14.53 10.24 16.06
CA PHE A 130 -14.08 9.84 17.39
C PHE A 130 -14.10 11.00 18.39
N ASP A 131 -13.66 12.18 17.99
CA ASP A 131 -13.62 13.35 18.85
C ASP A 131 -15.04 13.77 19.26
N ASN A 132 -16.00 13.73 18.34
CA ASN A 132 -17.41 13.99 18.61
C ASN A 132 -17.99 12.95 19.61
N LEU A 133 -17.77 11.66 19.34
CA LEU A 133 -18.21 10.59 20.23
C LEU A 133 -17.61 10.75 21.64
N GLN A 134 -16.32 11.07 21.73
CA GLN A 134 -15.62 11.28 22.99
C GLN A 134 -16.15 12.51 23.74
N ALA A 135 -16.42 13.61 23.04
CA ALA A 135 -16.99 14.82 23.63
C ALA A 135 -18.38 14.56 24.23
N LEU A 136 -19.26 13.88 23.49
CA LEU A 136 -20.60 13.50 23.98
C LEU A 136 -20.54 12.52 25.15
N THR A 137 -19.63 11.54 25.09
CA THR A 137 -19.40 10.59 26.19
C THR A 137 -18.88 11.30 27.44
N MET A 138 -17.98 12.28 27.30
CA MET A 138 -17.46 13.09 28.40
C MET A 138 -18.55 13.98 29.01
N LEU A 139 -19.38 14.62 28.19
CA LEU A 139 -20.56 15.37 28.67
C LEU A 139 -21.49 14.46 29.49
N ALA A 140 -21.77 13.26 28.99
CA ALA A 140 -22.59 12.28 29.68
C ALA A 140 -22.02 11.87 31.05
N GLN A 141 -20.70 11.69 31.15
CA GLN A 141 -20.03 11.43 32.43
C GLN A 141 -20.20 12.57 33.43
N VAL A 142 -20.11 13.83 32.97
CA VAL A 142 -20.31 15.00 33.83
C VAL A 142 -21.76 15.09 34.33
N LEU A 143 -22.75 14.89 33.44
CA LEU A 143 -24.17 14.89 33.81
C LEU A 143 -24.49 13.79 34.81
N GLN A 144 -24.03 12.56 34.54
CA GLN A 144 -24.22 11.42 35.44
C GLN A 144 -23.60 11.66 36.82
N ALA A 145 -22.41 12.28 36.89
CA ALA A 145 -21.75 12.63 38.15
C ALA A 145 -22.47 13.76 38.91
N GLY A 146 -23.13 14.67 38.19
CA GLY A 146 -23.99 15.72 38.74
C GLY A 146 -25.34 15.21 39.25
N GLY A 147 -25.67 13.94 39.01
CA GLY A 147 -26.95 13.33 39.38
C GLY A 147 -28.07 13.54 38.35
N GLU A 148 -27.75 14.12 37.19
CA GLU A 148 -28.71 14.28 36.10
C GLU A 148 -28.82 12.96 35.33
N THR A 149 -29.98 12.33 35.38
CA THR A 149 -30.24 11.03 34.74
C THR A 149 -31.29 11.07 33.64
N ALA A 150 -32.09 12.15 33.60
CA ALA A 150 -33.19 12.32 32.64
C ALA A 150 -32.82 13.21 31.45
N ASP A 151 -31.67 13.88 31.50
CA ASP A 151 -31.20 14.72 30.40
C ASP A 151 -31.01 13.92 29.13
N VAL A 152 -31.42 14.51 28.00
CA VAL A 152 -31.34 13.88 26.69
C VAL A 152 -30.17 14.47 25.91
N ILE A 153 -29.23 13.60 25.56
CA ILE A 153 -28.13 13.86 24.65
C ILE A 153 -28.53 13.33 23.28
N THR A 154 -28.56 14.21 22.28
CA THR A 154 -28.82 13.79 20.89
C THR A 154 -27.54 13.27 20.26
N PHE A 155 -27.59 12.04 19.75
CA PHE A 155 -26.56 11.44 18.91
C PHE A 155 -27.12 11.22 17.50
N VAL A 156 -26.37 11.54 16.45
CA VAL A 156 -26.79 11.29 15.06
C VAL A 156 -25.93 10.16 14.49
N ASP A 157 -26.58 9.11 14.00
CA ASP A 157 -25.91 7.97 13.39
C ASP A 157 -25.48 8.25 11.93
N ALA A 158 -24.86 7.27 11.31
CA ALA A 158 -24.37 7.37 9.94
C ALA A 158 -25.47 7.37 8.86
N GLU A 159 -26.70 7.05 9.27
CA GLU A 159 -27.91 7.06 8.44
C GLU A 159 -28.70 8.38 8.63
N ASP A 160 -28.06 9.40 9.21
CA ASP A 160 -28.64 10.70 9.56
C ASP A 160 -29.86 10.60 10.50
N GLN A 161 -29.94 9.54 11.30
CA GLN A 161 -30.99 9.35 12.31
C GLN A 161 -30.54 9.87 13.66
N ALA A 162 -31.39 10.71 14.27
CA ALA A 162 -31.16 11.27 15.59
C ALA A 162 -31.73 10.36 16.68
N HIS A 163 -30.86 9.93 17.60
CA HIS A 163 -31.19 9.13 18.77
C HIS A 163 -31.11 9.99 20.03
N SER A 164 -32.15 9.90 20.86
CA SER A 164 -32.21 10.56 22.17
C SER A 164 -31.68 9.61 23.24
N LEU A 165 -30.50 9.91 23.79
CA LEU A 165 -29.82 9.06 24.76
C LEU A 165 -29.77 9.74 26.13
N THR A 166 -30.11 9.00 27.18
CA THR A 166 -29.79 9.39 28.55
C THR A 166 -28.27 9.39 28.76
N PRO A 167 -27.73 10.01 29.83
CA PRO A 167 -26.29 10.04 30.07
C PRO A 167 -25.71 8.63 30.19
N ILE A 168 -26.40 7.72 30.88
CA ILE A 168 -25.92 6.32 30.99
C ILE A 168 -25.89 5.61 29.63
N GLN A 169 -26.88 5.82 28.77
CA GLN A 169 -26.94 5.22 27.43
C GLN A 169 -25.85 5.78 26.50
N MET A 170 -25.54 7.08 26.60
CA MET A 170 -24.43 7.69 25.85
C MET A 170 -23.07 7.13 26.30
N ILE A 171 -22.90 6.88 27.61
CA ILE A 171 -21.70 6.23 28.15
C ILE A 171 -21.57 4.79 27.63
N GLU A 172 -22.67 4.02 27.65
CA GLU A 172 -22.71 2.64 27.12
C GLU A 172 -22.34 2.59 25.63
N LEU A 173 -22.84 3.53 24.83
CA LEU A 173 -22.47 3.68 23.42
C LEU A 173 -20.95 3.90 23.25
N GLY A 174 -20.38 4.86 23.99
CA GLY A 174 -18.95 5.15 23.97
C GLY A 174 -18.09 3.94 24.38
N ILE A 175 -18.52 3.21 25.40
CA ILE A 175 -17.89 1.95 25.82
C ILE A 175 -17.95 0.89 24.71
N ALA A 176 -19.10 0.70 24.06
CA ALA A 176 -19.27 -0.29 23.01
C ALA A 176 -18.32 -0.04 21.82
N VAL A 177 -18.20 1.22 21.37
CA VAL A 177 -17.24 1.60 20.32
C VAL A 177 -15.80 1.33 20.76
N THR A 178 -15.45 1.74 21.98
CA THR A 178 -14.10 1.55 22.53
C THR A 178 -13.74 0.06 22.63
N GLN A 179 -14.66 -0.77 23.09
CA GLN A 179 -14.49 -2.22 23.19
C GLN A 179 -14.28 -2.87 21.82
N ARG A 180 -15.06 -2.47 20.80
CA ARG A 180 -14.88 -2.96 19.44
C ARG A 180 -13.50 -2.59 18.89
N VAL A 181 -13.10 -1.33 19.03
CA VAL A 181 -11.77 -0.87 18.58
C VAL A 181 -10.66 -1.63 19.29
N ALA A 182 -10.75 -1.80 20.61
CA ALA A 182 -9.79 -2.56 21.40
C ALA A 182 -9.70 -4.03 20.93
N ALA A 183 -10.83 -4.67 20.63
CA ALA A 183 -10.88 -6.03 20.12
C ALA A 183 -10.20 -6.16 18.73
N ILE A 184 -10.40 -5.18 17.84
CA ILE A 184 -9.73 -5.13 16.53
C ILE A 184 -8.21 -4.99 16.71
N TYR A 185 -7.75 -4.14 17.63
CA TYR A 185 -6.32 -4.03 17.94
C TYR A 185 -5.76 -5.34 18.49
N ALA A 186 -6.47 -5.96 19.43
CA ALA A 186 -6.08 -7.23 20.05
C ALA A 186 -5.94 -8.35 19.01
N ALA A 187 -6.84 -8.42 18.03
CA ALA A 187 -6.74 -9.35 16.90
C ALA A 187 -5.50 -9.10 16.01
N SER A 188 -5.08 -7.85 15.84
CA SER A 188 -3.92 -7.51 15.00
C SER A 188 -2.57 -7.87 15.62
N TRP A 189 -2.47 -7.91 16.95
CA TRP A 189 -1.21 -8.15 17.65
C TRP A 189 -0.60 -9.54 17.43
N PRO A 190 -1.33 -10.66 17.54
CA PRO A 190 -0.76 -11.98 17.26
C PRO A 190 -0.26 -12.07 15.82
N MET A 191 -1.01 -11.57 14.83
CA MET A 191 -0.57 -11.55 13.43
C MET A 191 0.76 -10.80 13.26
N LYS A 192 0.93 -9.65 13.93
CA LYS A 192 2.19 -8.88 13.91
C LYS A 192 3.33 -9.60 14.63
N SER A 193 3.02 -10.35 15.68
CA SER A 193 3.96 -11.21 16.38
C SER A 193 4.46 -12.32 15.46
N ASP A 194 3.56 -12.98 14.74
CA ASP A 194 3.88 -14.06 13.80
C ASP A 194 4.75 -13.54 12.65
N VAL A 195 4.44 -12.36 12.10
CA VAL A 195 5.29 -11.73 11.07
C VAL A 195 6.69 -11.44 11.59
N LYS A 196 6.80 -10.99 12.85
CA LYS A 196 8.11 -10.73 13.48
C LYS A 196 8.90 -12.04 13.63
N ALA A 197 8.24 -13.12 14.05
CA ALA A 197 8.84 -14.43 14.30
C ALA A 197 9.18 -15.23 13.03
N ALA A 198 8.55 -14.93 11.90
CA ALA A 198 8.81 -15.63 10.64
C ALA A 198 10.30 -15.58 10.22
N ALA A 199 10.86 -16.74 9.89
CA ALA A 199 12.25 -16.93 9.46
C ALA A 199 12.39 -17.02 7.93
N THR A 200 11.29 -17.19 7.19
CA THR A 200 11.31 -17.29 5.72
C THR A 200 10.18 -16.49 5.07
N ILE A 201 10.33 -16.17 3.78
CA ILE A 201 9.30 -15.45 3.01
C ILE A 201 8.01 -16.28 2.94
N ALA A 202 8.13 -17.58 2.70
CA ALA A 202 6.98 -18.50 2.69
C ALA A 202 6.20 -18.49 4.03
N GLN A 203 6.90 -18.38 5.16
CA GLN A 203 6.23 -18.24 6.47
C GLN A 203 5.49 -16.90 6.60
N VAL A 204 6.07 -15.80 6.10
CA VAL A 204 5.38 -14.50 6.07
C VAL A 204 4.13 -14.55 5.20
N GLU A 205 4.23 -15.17 4.01
CA GLU A 205 3.13 -15.29 3.07
C GLU A 205 1.97 -16.11 3.63
N ALA A 206 2.29 -17.20 4.34
CA ALA A 206 1.32 -18.11 4.95
C ALA A 206 0.53 -17.50 6.13
N ILE A 207 0.93 -16.35 6.68
CA ILE A 207 0.17 -15.67 7.73
C ILE A 207 -1.15 -15.16 7.14
N ASP A 208 -2.25 -15.71 7.64
CA ASP A 208 -3.60 -15.30 7.32
C ASP A 208 -3.92 -13.97 8.03
N ILE A 209 -4.29 -12.99 7.23
CA ILE A 209 -4.69 -11.65 7.69
C ILE A 209 -6.15 -11.34 7.34
N SER A 210 -6.86 -12.30 6.75
CA SER A 210 -8.25 -12.19 6.31
C SER A 210 -9.24 -12.63 7.39
N SER A 211 -8.83 -13.55 8.26
CA SER A 211 -9.65 -14.10 9.34
C SER A 211 -9.18 -13.65 10.74
N GLY A 212 -9.90 -14.05 11.80
CA GLY A 212 -9.52 -13.78 13.20
C GLY A 212 -9.85 -12.37 13.71
N TRP A 213 -10.62 -11.60 12.94
CA TRP A 213 -11.11 -10.28 13.33
C TRP A 213 -12.53 -10.39 13.94
N PRO A 214 -12.89 -9.49 14.87
CA PRO A 214 -14.25 -9.39 15.39
C PRO A 214 -15.23 -8.79 14.37
#